data_AF-G4MFC2-F1
#
_entry.id   AF-G4MFC2-F1
#
_cell.length_a   1.000
_cell.length_b   1.000
_cell.length_c   1.000
_cell.angle_alpha   90.00
_cell.angle_beta   90.00
_cell.angle_gamma   90.00
#
_symmetry.space_group_name_H-M   'P 1'
#
loop_
_entity.id
_entity.type
_entity.pdbx_description
1 polymer ?
#
loop_
_entity_poly.entity_id
_entity_poly.type
_entity_poly.pdbx_seq_one_letter_code
_entity_poly.pdbx_strand_id
1 'polypeptide(L)'
;MSVLPRGLHLAFLDPFNAEQLDFEIIRTLARQPFIDILVHFSVMDIQRNIDLEAATFGNRLERIAPGWREAIDLTILPKSAFVNAFLDHWKQLIQSETQLTAADMMPLIRNSKNGPLYRLIMLRRHRLARKTLEGRWKRREDKKQRILF
;
A
#
# COMPACT_ATOMS: atom_id res chain seq x y z
N MET A 1 0.18 -9.99 21.88
CA MET A 1 -1.02 -10.56 21.23
C MET A 1 -0.95 -12.07 21.35
N SER A 2 -2.06 -12.73 21.67
CA SER A 2 -2.18 -14.17 21.52
C SER A 2 -2.10 -14.55 20.04
N VAL A 3 -1.53 -15.72 19.76
CA VAL A 3 -1.45 -16.26 18.39
C VAL A 3 -2.84 -16.72 17.96
N LEU A 4 -3.27 -16.32 16.76
CA LEU A 4 -4.54 -16.79 16.21
C LEU A 4 -4.47 -18.30 15.91
N PRO A 5 -5.60 -19.03 16.02
CA PRO A 5 -5.66 -20.42 15.59
C PRO A 5 -5.22 -20.60 14.13
N ARG A 6 -4.75 -21.80 13.78
CA ARG A 6 -4.40 -22.13 12.38
C ARG A 6 -5.66 -22.00 11.50
N GLY A 7 -5.57 -21.19 10.45
CA GLY A 7 -6.69 -20.91 9.56
C GLY A 7 -6.36 -19.84 8.53
N LEU A 8 -7.31 -19.51 7.66
CA LEU A 8 -7.18 -18.38 6.74
C LEU A 8 -7.73 -17.12 7.42
N HIS A 9 -6.84 -16.20 7.79
CA HIS A 9 -7.23 -14.90 8.35
C HIS A 9 -7.00 -13.80 7.33
N LEU A 10 -7.97 -12.89 7.21
CA LEU A 10 -7.86 -11.69 6.39
C LEU A 10 -8.18 -10.48 7.25
N ALA A 11 -7.27 -9.51 7.28
CA ALA A 11 -7.55 -8.18 7.80
C ALA A 11 -7.83 -7.22 6.63
N PHE A 12 -8.82 -6.36 6.79
CA PHE A 12 -9.05 -5.25 5.87
C PHE A 12 -8.73 -3.94 6.61
N LEU A 13 -7.76 -3.20 6.09
CA LEU A 13 -7.35 -1.90 6.62
C LEU A 13 -7.92 -0.82 5.71
N ASP A 14 -8.91 -0.09 6.24
CA ASP A 14 -9.56 1.03 5.57
C ASP A 14 -9.51 2.28 6.46
N PRO A 15 -8.35 2.96 6.51
CA PRO A 15 -8.19 4.15 7.32
C PRO A 15 -8.96 5.31 6.71
N PHE A 16 -9.53 6.18 7.54
CA PHE A 16 -10.32 7.33 7.08
C PHE A 16 -9.47 8.31 6.23
N ASN A 17 -8.17 8.40 6.52
CA ASN A 17 -7.19 9.17 5.76
C ASN A 17 -5.83 8.44 5.73
N ALA A 18 -4.88 8.92 4.93
CA ALA A 18 -3.58 8.27 4.79
C ALA A 18 -2.78 8.30 6.10
N GLU A 19 -2.84 9.39 6.87
CA GLU A 19 -2.10 9.55 8.14
C GLU A 19 -2.45 8.47 9.18
N GLN A 20 -3.66 7.93 9.13
CA GLN A 20 -4.11 6.85 10.03
C GLN A 20 -3.64 5.46 9.61
N LEU A 21 -3.02 5.31 8.44
CA LEU A 21 -2.35 4.07 8.04
C LEU A 21 -0.96 3.97 8.68
N ASP A 22 -0.91 3.98 10.01
CA ASP A 22 0.35 3.83 10.74
C ASP A 22 0.96 2.44 10.46
N PHE A 23 2.23 2.42 10.07
CA PHE A 23 2.96 1.22 9.73
C PHE A 23 2.97 0.20 10.88
N GLU A 24 2.89 0.65 12.14
CA GLU A 24 2.77 -0.23 13.32
C GLU A 24 1.55 -1.14 13.27
N ILE A 25 0.45 -0.71 12.65
CA ILE A 25 -0.75 -1.54 12.48
C ILE A 25 -0.40 -2.77 11.64
N ILE A 26 0.33 -2.56 10.54
CA ILE A 26 0.77 -3.63 9.63
C ILE A 26 1.78 -4.53 10.35
N ARG A 27 2.77 -3.96 11.05
CA ARG A 27 3.72 -4.74 11.85
C ARG A 27 3.01 -5.63 12.87
N THR A 28 2.04 -5.06 13.58
CA THR A 28 1.30 -5.74 14.64
C THR A 28 0.47 -6.88 14.08
N LEU A 29 -0.25 -6.67 12.98
CA LEU A 29 -1.01 -7.71 12.30
C LEU A 29 -0.08 -8.80 11.75
N ALA A 30 1.03 -8.43 11.13
CA ALA A 30 1.95 -9.37 10.50
C ALA A 30 2.65 -10.33 11.47
N ARG A 31 2.62 -10.06 12.78
CA ARG A 31 3.02 -11.02 13.84
C ARG A 31 2.15 -12.29 13.83
N GLN A 32 0.97 -12.24 13.22
CA GLN A 32 0.11 -13.41 13.06
C GLN A 32 0.61 -14.27 11.88
N PRO A 33 0.93 -15.57 12.10
CA PRO A 33 1.56 -16.39 11.07
C PRO A 33 0.68 -16.67 9.83
N PHE A 34 -0.64 -16.64 10.00
CA PHE A 34 -1.61 -17.03 8.95
C PHE A 34 -2.57 -15.90 8.60
N ILE A 35 -2.07 -14.67 8.52
CA ILE A 35 -2.85 -13.51 8.11
C ILE A 35 -2.39 -12.99 6.76
N ASP A 36 -3.36 -12.66 5.91
CA ASP A 36 -3.15 -11.76 4.80
C ASP A 36 -3.89 -10.42 5.10
N ILE A 37 -3.44 -9.33 4.50
CA ILE A 37 -3.95 -7.99 4.79
C ILE A 37 -4.33 -7.30 3.48
N LEU A 38 -5.57 -6.85 3.35
CA LEU A 38 -6.00 -5.98 2.26
C LEU A 38 -5.96 -4.54 2.75
N VAL A 39 -5.18 -3.70 2.08
CA VAL A 39 -4.97 -2.30 2.46
C VAL A 39 -5.64 -1.38 1.45
N HIS A 40 -6.47 -0.47 1.94
CA HIS A 40 -6.92 0.70 1.20
C HIS A 40 -5.86 1.81 1.31
N PHE A 41 -5.08 1.96 0.24
CA PHE A 41 -3.97 2.90 0.19
C PHE A 41 -4.40 4.21 -0.51
N SER A 42 -4.57 5.28 0.26
CA SER A 42 -5.12 6.56 -0.24
C SER A 42 -4.11 7.37 -1.05
N VAL A 43 -4.07 7.11 -2.36
CA VAL A 43 -3.19 7.80 -3.32
C VAL A 43 -3.46 9.31 -3.36
N MET A 44 -4.74 9.70 -3.39
CA MET A 44 -5.14 11.10 -3.47
C MET A 44 -4.62 11.91 -2.28
N ASP A 45 -4.70 11.33 -1.08
CA ASP A 45 -4.31 12.01 0.14
C ASP A 45 -2.78 12.15 0.21
N ILE A 46 -2.03 11.11 -0.16
CA ILE A 46 -0.56 11.18 -0.26
C ILE A 46 -0.12 12.26 -1.28
N GLN A 47 -0.77 12.33 -2.44
CA GLN A 47 -0.47 13.35 -3.45
C GLN A 47 -0.72 14.78 -2.96
N ARG A 48 -1.76 14.99 -2.14
CA ARG A 48 -2.08 16.32 -1.61
C ARG A 48 -1.13 16.77 -0.50
N ASN A 49 -0.63 15.82 0.29
CA ASN A 49 0.21 16.13 1.44
C ASN A 49 1.70 16.25 1.09
N ILE A 50 2.15 15.83 -0.10
CA ILE A 50 3.57 15.89 -0.49
C ILE A 50 4.17 17.30 -0.33
N ASP A 51 3.44 18.33 -0.74
CA ASP A 51 3.92 19.71 -0.72
C ASP A 51 4.05 20.25 0.72
N LEU A 52 3.11 19.87 1.58
CA LEU A 52 3.15 20.19 3.01
C LEU A 52 4.32 19.48 3.70
N GLU A 53 4.50 18.19 3.40
CA GLU A 53 5.53 17.34 4.00
C GLU A 53 6.96 17.72 3.61
N ALA A 54 7.15 18.23 2.38
CA ALA A 54 8.40 18.81 1.92
C ALA A 54 8.72 20.14 2.62
N ALA A 55 7.70 20.93 2.97
CA ALA A 55 7.86 22.26 3.56
C ALA A 55 8.03 22.27 5.09
N THR A 56 7.47 21.29 5.81
CA THR A 56 7.28 21.40 7.28
C THR A 56 7.93 20.31 8.13
N PHE A 57 8.80 19.45 7.60
CA PHE A 57 9.26 18.24 8.31
C PHE A 57 8.07 17.45 8.88
N GLY A 58 7.01 17.30 8.07
CA GLY A 58 5.80 16.62 8.50
C GLY A 58 6.07 15.17 8.93
N ASN A 59 5.32 14.68 9.91
CA ASN A 59 5.47 13.29 10.37
C ASN A 59 4.39 12.35 9.77
N ARG A 60 3.53 12.83 8.85
CA ARG A 60 2.40 12.00 8.39
C ARG A 60 2.88 10.87 7.49
N LEU A 61 3.65 11.21 6.46
CA LEU A 61 4.20 10.20 5.54
C LEU A 61 5.21 9.30 6.26
N GLU A 62 5.89 9.83 7.27
CA GLU A 62 6.79 9.09 8.15
C GLU A 62 6.08 7.97 8.92
N ARG A 63 4.84 8.20 9.40
CA ARG A 63 4.04 7.15 10.05
C ARG A 63 3.62 6.04 9.10
N ILE A 64 3.37 6.38 7.83
CA ILE A 64 2.89 5.43 6.83
C ILE A 64 4.02 4.56 6.29
N ALA A 65 5.15 5.19 5.97
CA ALA A 65 6.33 4.55 5.43
C ALA A 65 7.57 5.16 6.08
N PRO A 66 7.95 4.70 7.29
CA PRO A 66 9.17 5.14 7.95
C PRO A 66 10.40 5.13 7.03
N GLY A 67 11.22 6.16 7.10
CA GLY A 67 12.44 6.32 6.32
C GLY A 67 12.24 6.72 4.85
N TRP A 68 11.03 7.19 4.47
CA TRP A 68 10.74 7.52 3.07
C TRP A 68 11.54 8.71 2.56
N ARG A 69 11.92 9.66 3.44
CA ARG A 69 12.66 10.86 3.05
C ARG A 69 14.07 10.54 2.61
N GLU A 70 14.69 9.57 3.28
CA GLU A 70 16.01 9.07 2.95
C GLU A 70 15.98 8.21 1.69
N ALA A 71 14.85 7.53 1.44
CA ALA A 71 14.66 6.68 0.28
C ALA A 71 14.31 7.44 -1.02
N ILE A 72 13.81 8.67 -0.92
CA ILE A 72 13.22 9.40 -2.05
C ILE A 72 13.75 10.84 -2.10
N ASP A 73 14.54 11.13 -3.13
CA ASP A 73 15.03 12.48 -3.38
C ASP A 73 13.97 13.35 -4.09
N LEU A 74 13.31 14.21 -3.30
CA LEU A 74 12.29 15.15 -3.80
C LEU A 74 12.85 16.28 -4.68
N THR A 75 14.17 16.53 -4.67
CA THR A 75 14.77 17.60 -5.49
C THR A 75 14.88 17.19 -6.96
N ILE A 76 14.97 15.88 -7.20
CA ILE A 76 15.14 15.30 -8.54
C ILE A 76 13.83 14.65 -9.02
N LEU A 77 13.05 14.07 -8.11
CA LEU A 77 11.87 13.30 -8.46
C LEU A 77 10.68 14.20 -8.87
N PRO A 78 10.09 14.03 -10.06
CA PRO A 78 8.86 14.71 -10.42
C PRO A 78 7.72 14.35 -9.47
N LYS A 79 6.88 15.32 -9.09
CA LYS A 79 5.72 15.09 -8.22
C LYS A 79 4.79 13.97 -8.73
N SER A 80 4.68 13.81 -10.04
CA SER A 80 3.88 12.75 -10.67
C SER A 80 4.43 11.34 -10.40
N ALA A 81 5.75 11.21 -10.21
CA ALA A 81 6.43 9.95 -9.93
C ALA A 81 6.51 9.63 -8.42
N PHE A 82 6.30 10.61 -7.55
CA PHE A 82 6.39 10.45 -6.09
C PHE A 82 5.56 9.30 -5.55
N VAL A 83 4.30 9.18 -5.93
CA VAL A 83 3.41 8.11 -5.42
C VAL A 83 3.97 6.73 -5.72
N ASN A 84 4.55 6.54 -6.91
CA ASN A 84 5.12 5.25 -7.29
C ASN A 84 6.38 4.96 -6.47
N ALA A 85 7.29 5.94 -6.33
CA ALA A 85 8.48 5.78 -5.50
C ALA A 85 8.14 5.53 -4.02
N PHE A 86 7.15 6.26 -3.49
CA PHE A 86 6.65 6.09 -2.12
C PHE A 86 6.02 4.70 -1.93
N LEU A 87 5.26 4.24 -2.92
CA LEU A 87 4.68 2.91 -2.89
C LEU A 87 5.76 1.81 -2.99
N ASP A 88 6.81 2.03 -3.79
CA ASP A 88 7.93 1.10 -3.92
C ASP A 88 8.71 0.98 -2.61
N HIS A 89 9.03 2.10 -1.97
CA HIS A 89 9.62 2.14 -0.63
C HIS A 89 8.74 1.40 0.39
N TRP A 90 7.45 1.73 0.43
CA TRP A 90 6.50 1.10 1.36
C TRP A 90 6.41 -0.43 1.17
N LYS A 91 6.40 -0.92 -0.08
CA LYS A 91 6.43 -2.37 -0.37
C LYS A 91 7.73 -3.02 0.11
N GLN A 92 8.88 -2.36 -0.10
CA GLN A 92 10.17 -2.85 0.38
C GLN A 92 10.18 -2.94 1.91
N LEU A 93 9.65 -1.93 2.59
CA LEU A 93 9.53 -1.89 4.04
C LEU A 93 8.65 -3.04 4.58
N ILE A 94 7.50 -3.28 3.94
CA ILE A 94 6.64 -4.42 4.28
C ILE A 94 7.42 -5.73 4.13
N GLN A 95 8.12 -5.91 3.02
CA GLN A 95 8.83 -7.14 2.74
C GLN A 95 9.99 -7.37 3.72
N SER A 96 10.78 -6.34 4.01
CA SER A 96 11.94 -6.44 4.91
C SER A 96 11.54 -6.65 6.37
N GLU A 97 10.50 -5.96 6.85
CA GLU A 97 10.15 -6.00 8.28
C GLU A 97 9.13 -7.08 8.65
N THR A 98 8.27 -7.47 7.71
CA THR A 98 7.13 -8.36 8.01
C THR A 98 7.17 -9.70 7.29
N GLN A 99 8.02 -9.83 6.27
CA GLN A 99 8.05 -10.95 5.31
C GLN A 99 6.75 -11.16 4.53
N LEU A 100 5.78 -10.23 4.63
CA LEU A 100 4.64 -10.18 3.71
C LEU A 100 5.12 -9.66 2.35
N THR A 101 4.45 -10.09 1.29
CA THR A 101 4.72 -9.61 -0.07
C THR A 101 3.47 -8.92 -0.58
N ALA A 102 3.62 -7.69 -1.09
CA ALA A 102 2.55 -7.01 -1.78
C ALA A 102 2.22 -7.73 -3.10
N ALA A 103 0.93 -7.77 -3.44
CA ALA A 103 0.47 -8.29 -4.71
C ALA A 103 0.98 -7.46 -5.89
N ASP A 104 1.28 -8.13 -7.02
CA ASP A 104 1.72 -7.44 -8.24
C ASP A 104 0.62 -6.53 -8.78
N MET A 105 -0.63 -6.96 -8.61
CA MET A 105 -1.79 -6.22 -9.07
C MET A 105 -2.37 -5.35 -7.95
N MET A 106 -2.32 -4.05 -8.15
CA MET A 106 -2.77 -3.02 -7.21
C MET A 106 -3.73 -2.07 -7.94
N PRO A 107 -5.00 -2.46 -8.15
CA PRO A 107 -5.95 -1.71 -8.97
C PRO A 107 -6.07 -0.28 -8.45
N LEU A 108 -5.89 0.67 -9.37
CA LEU A 108 -6.05 2.09 -9.08
C LEU A 108 -7.51 2.46 -9.29
N ILE A 109 -8.21 2.74 -8.19
CA ILE A 109 -9.57 3.26 -8.23
C ILE A 109 -9.50 4.76 -8.50
N ARG A 110 -10.38 5.23 -9.39
CA ARG A 110 -10.44 6.62 -9.85
C ARG A 110 -11.81 7.21 -9.60
N ASN A 111 -11.88 8.52 -9.43
CA ASN A 111 -13.15 9.23 -9.30
C ASN A 111 -13.84 9.41 -10.66
N SER A 112 -15.03 10.03 -10.65
CA SER A 112 -15.81 10.34 -11.86
C SER A 112 -15.09 11.27 -12.84
N LYS A 113 -14.08 12.03 -12.39
CA LYS A 113 -13.22 12.90 -13.19
C LYS A 113 -11.88 12.24 -13.57
N ASN A 114 -11.77 10.91 -13.45
CA ASN A 114 -10.58 10.12 -13.74
C ASN A 114 -9.35 10.41 -12.85
N GLY A 115 -9.51 11.17 -11.77
CA GLY A 115 -8.47 11.43 -10.78
C GLY A 115 -8.21 10.20 -9.90
N PRO A 116 -6.95 9.91 -9.52
CA PRO A 116 -6.61 8.77 -8.68
C PRO A 116 -7.19 8.94 -7.27
N LEU A 117 -7.88 7.93 -6.75
CA LEU A 117 -8.42 7.92 -5.38
C LEU A 117 -7.53 7.07 -4.47
N TYR A 118 -7.57 5.74 -4.67
CA TYR A 118 -6.88 4.78 -3.83
C TYR A 118 -6.45 3.55 -4.61
N ARG A 119 -5.50 2.81 -4.06
CA ARG A 119 -5.16 1.46 -4.50
C ARG A 119 -5.64 0.47 -3.45
N LEU A 120 -6.17 -0.67 -3.91
CA LEU A 120 -6.34 -1.83 -3.05
C LEU A 120 -5.09 -2.69 -3.16
N ILE A 121 -4.41 -2.91 -2.05
CA ILE A 121 -3.13 -3.61 -2.03
C ILE A 121 -3.24 -4.81 -1.11
N MET A 122 -3.09 -6.00 -1.68
CA MET A 122 -3.09 -7.24 -0.91
C MET A 122 -1.66 -7.55 -0.46
N LEU A 123 -1.44 -7.57 0.84
CA LEU A 123 -0.22 -8.06 1.48
C LEU A 123 -0.44 -9.51 1.88
N ARG A 124 0.42 -10.40 1.40
CA ARG A 124 0.22 -11.84 1.59
C ARG A 124 1.46 -12.52 2.11
N ARG A 125 1.25 -13.57 2.90
CA ARG A 125 2.31 -14.54 3.25
C ARG A 125 2.16 -15.83 2.45
N HIS A 126 0.93 -16.25 2.21
CA HIS A 126 0.66 -17.57 1.64
C HIS A 126 0.59 -17.53 0.12
N ARG A 127 1.18 -18.55 -0.54
CA ARG A 127 1.10 -18.76 -2.00
C ARG A 127 -0.33 -18.95 -2.53
N LEU A 128 -1.33 -19.20 -1.68
CA LEU A 128 -2.71 -19.48 -2.08
C LEU A 128 -3.47 -18.19 -2.38
N ALA A 129 -3.20 -17.11 -1.65
CA ALA A 129 -3.74 -15.77 -1.93
C ALA A 129 -3.42 -15.32 -3.36
N ARG A 130 -2.24 -15.72 -3.88
CA ARG A 130 -1.84 -15.52 -5.28
C ARG A 130 -2.78 -16.17 -6.29
N LYS A 131 -3.26 -17.37 -5.98
CA LYS A 131 -4.08 -18.15 -6.92
C LYS A 131 -5.53 -17.67 -6.94
N THR A 132 -6.05 -17.18 -5.81
CA THR A 132 -7.47 -16.84 -5.64
C THR A 132 -7.78 -15.39 -5.99
N LEU A 133 -7.21 -14.43 -5.26
CA LEU A 133 -7.54 -13.01 -5.40
C LEU A 133 -6.90 -12.43 -6.67
N GLU A 134 -5.58 -12.48 -6.81
CA GLU A 134 -4.91 -11.95 -8.01
C GLU A 134 -5.39 -12.63 -9.30
N GLY A 135 -5.64 -13.95 -9.26
CA GLY A 135 -6.21 -14.68 -10.40
C GLY A 135 -7.63 -14.26 -10.79
N ARG A 136 -8.41 -13.68 -9.87
CA ARG A 136 -9.73 -13.08 -10.18
C ARG A 136 -9.60 -11.67 -10.70
N TRP A 137 -8.68 -10.89 -10.14
CA TRP A 137 -8.43 -9.53 -10.58
C TRP A 137 -7.87 -9.49 -12.02
N LYS A 138 -6.90 -10.35 -12.34
CA LYS A 138 -6.37 -10.51 -13.72
C LYS A 138 -7.46 -10.85 -14.74
N ARG A 139 -8.49 -11.62 -14.34
CA ARG A 139 -9.61 -12.00 -15.23
C ARG A 139 -10.64 -10.88 -15.44
N ARG A 140 -10.75 -9.92 -14.52
CA ARG A 140 -11.69 -8.80 -14.66
C ARG A 140 -11.09 -7.60 -15.41
N GLU A 141 -9.77 -7.49 -15.51
CA GLU A 141 -9.09 -6.32 -16.08
C GLU A 141 -8.58 -6.47 -17.52
N ASP A 142 -8.85 -7.60 -18.16
CA ASP A 142 -8.37 -7.97 -19.51
C ASP A 142 -8.92 -7.10 -20.67
N LYS A 143 -9.52 -5.93 -20.39
CA LYS A 143 -10.01 -5.01 -21.42
C LYS A 143 -9.68 -3.51 -21.25
N LYS A 144 -9.19 -3.00 -20.11
CA LYS A 144 -9.10 -1.53 -19.93
C LYS A 144 -7.89 -0.92 -19.22
N GLN A 145 -7.01 -1.67 -18.54
CA GLN A 145 -5.94 -1.03 -17.73
C GLN A 145 -4.49 -1.29 -18.18
N ARG A 146 -4.29 -2.05 -19.28
CA ARG A 146 -2.94 -2.33 -19.82
C ARG A 146 -2.23 -1.15 -20.48
N ILE A 147 -2.87 0.03 -20.61
CA ILE A 147 -2.36 1.18 -21.38
C ILE A 147 -1.92 2.36 -20.47
N LEU A 148 -1.69 2.12 -19.18
CA LEU A 148 -1.28 3.17 -18.22
C LEU A 148 -0.03 2.80 -17.42
N PHE A 149 0.76 1.85 -17.94
CA PHE A 149 2.11 1.55 -17.48
C PHE A 149 3.05 1.76 -18.66
#